data_AF-A0A8J6LUE4-F1
#
_entry.id   AF-A0A8J6LUE4-F1
#
_cell.length_a   1.000
_cell.length_b   1.000
_cell.length_c   1.000
_cell.angle_alpha   90.00
_cell.angle_beta   90.00
_cell.angle_gamma   90.00
#
_symmetry.space_group_name_H-M   'P 1'
#
loop_
_entity.id
_entity.type
_entity.pdbx_description
1 polymer ?
#
loop_
_entity_poly.entity_id
_entity_poly.type
_entity_poly.pdbx_seq_one_letter_code
_entity_poly.pdbx_strand_id
1 'polypeptide(L)'
;TWDGAAGKTLNQKATQLNLKGDTKLYASRFHGRLLGIPVTFTPDFPPPLVLPWMSFSDVEVTLVYMTSNELSAKNFKLKAA
;
A
#
# COMPACT_ATOMS: atom_id res chain seq x y z
N THR A 1 -14.17 23.56 5.94
CA THR A 1 -12.82 23.60 5.34
C THR A 1 -12.07 22.40 5.87
N TRP A 2 -11.47 21.58 5.02
CA TRP A 2 -10.65 20.45 5.47
C TRP A 2 -9.24 20.96 5.71
N ASP A 3 -8.85 21.10 6.97
CA ASP A 3 -7.50 21.50 7.43
C ASP A 3 -6.55 20.28 7.43
N GLY A 4 -6.64 19.50 6.35
CA GLY A 4 -5.77 18.35 6.13
C GLY A 4 -4.33 18.81 6.19
N ALA A 5 -3.54 18.20 7.08
CA ALA A 5 -2.12 18.44 7.24
C ALA A 5 -1.37 18.16 5.93
N ALA A 6 -1.37 19.13 5.01
CA ALA A 6 -0.68 19.06 3.75
C ALA A 6 0.83 19.16 4.03
N GLY A 7 1.58 18.13 3.60
CA GLY A 7 3.02 18.27 3.38
C GLY A 7 3.97 17.57 4.36
N LYS A 8 3.53 16.62 5.20
CA LYS A 8 4.49 15.79 5.96
C LYS A 8 4.79 14.48 5.23
N THR A 9 5.99 14.40 4.64
CA THR A 9 6.52 13.15 4.09
C THR A 9 6.96 12.24 5.24
N LEU A 10 6.31 11.09 5.39
CA LEU A 10 6.69 10.05 6.35
C LEU A 10 7.64 9.06 5.68
N ASN A 11 8.92 9.09 6.04
CA ASN A 11 9.91 8.10 5.64
C ASN A 11 10.10 7.09 6.78
N GLN A 12 9.41 5.96 6.72
CA GLN A 12 9.44 4.94 7.78
C GLN A 12 10.00 3.61 7.25
N LYS A 13 11.12 3.16 7.82
CA LYS A 13 11.60 1.78 7.62
C LYS A 13 10.91 0.89 8.65
N ALA A 14 10.09 -0.05 8.18
CA ALA A 14 9.38 -1.00 9.02
C ALA A 14 9.50 -2.41 8.43
N THR A 15 9.66 -3.42 9.29
CA THR A 15 9.64 -4.83 8.88
C THR A 15 8.23 -5.28 8.48
N GLN A 16 7.21 -4.62 9.01
CA GLN A 16 5.81 -4.89 8.71
C GLN A 16 5.01 -3.59 8.76
N LEU A 17 4.18 -3.39 7.74
CA LEU A 17 3.19 -2.34 7.64
C LEU A 17 1.80 -2.98 7.63
N ASN A 18 0.92 -2.56 8.53
CA ASN A 18 -0.45 -3.05 8.62
C ASN A 18 -1.42 -1.92 8.28
N LEU A 19 -2.20 -2.13 7.21
CA LEU A 19 -3.31 -1.29 6.81
C LEU A 19 -4.62 -2.01 7.18
N LYS A 20 -5.55 -1.33 7.86
CA LYS A 20 -6.82 -1.94 8.31
C LYS A 20 -8.02 -1.04 8.01
N GLY A 21 -9.17 -1.66 7.75
CA GLY A 21 -10.43 -1.00 7.40
C GLY A 21 -10.65 -0.90 5.89
N ASP A 22 -11.33 0.16 5.44
CA ASP A 22 -11.45 0.48 4.01
C ASP A 22 -10.13 1.09 3.52
N THR A 23 -9.26 0.22 2.99
CA THR A 23 -7.96 0.61 2.47
C THR A 23 -7.97 0.59 0.96
N LYS A 24 -7.59 1.70 0.33
CA LYS A 24 -7.38 1.78 -1.12
C LYS A 24 -6.00 2.35 -1.37
N LEU A 25 -5.20 1.56 -2.07
CA LEU A 25 -3.87 1.92 -2.55
C LEU A 25 -4.00 2.20 -4.04
N TYR A 26 -3.81 3.45 -4.45
CA TYR A 26 -3.76 3.82 -5.85
C TYR A 26 -2.29 3.85 -6.26
N ALA A 27 -1.87 2.82 -6.98
CA ALA A 27 -0.50 2.64 -7.43
C ALA A 27 -0.37 2.90 -8.93
N SER A 28 0.70 3.59 -9.34
CA SER A 28 1.10 3.67 -10.75
C SER A 28 1.94 2.44 -11.16
N ARG A 29 2.58 1.79 -10.19
CA ARG A 29 3.34 0.56 -10.37
C ARG A 29 3.31 -0.27 -9.08
N PHE A 30 3.04 -1.56 -9.23
CA PHE A 30 3.19 -2.57 -8.17
C PHE A 30 4.11 -3.66 -8.70
N HIS A 31 5.27 -3.86 -8.08
CA HIS A 31 6.20 -4.92 -8.40
C HIS A 31 6.37 -5.83 -7.18
N GLY A 32 6.48 -7.13 -7.42
CA GLY A 32 6.76 -8.09 -6.35
C GLY A 32 6.82 -9.50 -6.89
N ARG A 33 6.96 -10.46 -5.98
CA ARG A 33 6.95 -11.88 -6.30
C ARG A 33 5.67 -12.52 -5.81
N LEU A 34 4.78 -12.87 -6.73
CA LEU A 34 3.59 -13.65 -6.42
C LEU A 34 3.96 -15.12 -6.37
N LEU A 35 3.89 -15.73 -5.17
CA LEU A 35 4.27 -17.13 -4.97
C LEU A 35 5.69 -17.45 -5.52
N GLY A 36 6.62 -16.49 -5.41
CA GLY A 36 7.99 -16.58 -5.92
C GLY A 36 8.21 -16.08 -7.35
N ILE A 37 7.14 -15.92 -8.15
CA ILE A 37 7.20 -15.49 -9.54
C ILE A 37 7.20 -13.95 -9.61
N PRO A 38 8.21 -13.30 -10.21
CA PRO A 38 8.22 -11.85 -10.33
C PRO A 38 7.11 -11.38 -11.27
N VAL A 39 6.33 -10.42 -10.80
CA VAL A 39 5.23 -9.81 -11.55
C VAL A 39 5.26 -8.30 -11.36
N THR A 40 4.84 -7.57 -12.39
CA THR A 40 4.66 -6.12 -12.32
C THR A 40 3.26 -5.80 -12.83
N PHE A 41 2.51 -5.04 -12.04
CA PHE A 41 1.22 -4.50 -12.44
C PHE A 41 1.30 -2.99 -12.62
N THR A 42 0.68 -2.51 -13.69
CA THR A 42 0.52 -1.09 -14.03
C THR A 42 -0.93 -0.85 -14.46
N PRO A 43 -1.41 0.40 -14.60
CA PRO A 43 -2.73 0.64 -15.14
C PRO A 43 -2.97 0.02 -16.52
N ASP A 44 -1.94 0.02 -17.39
CA ASP A 44 -2.00 -0.61 -18.71
C ASP A 44 -1.88 -2.13 -18.67
N PHE A 45 -1.36 -2.69 -17.57
CA PHE A 45 -1.23 -4.12 -17.32
C PHE A 45 -1.72 -4.46 -15.90
N PRO A 46 -3.05 -4.42 -15.67
CA PRO A 46 -3.61 -4.67 -14.36
C PRO A 46 -3.45 -6.14 -13.96
N PRO A 47 -3.62 -6.48 -12.67
CA PRO A 47 -3.71 -7.88 -12.25
C PRO A 47 -4.83 -8.58 -13.04
N PRO A 48 -4.56 -9.71 -13.71
CA PRO A 48 -5.52 -10.33 -14.62
C PRO A 48 -6.74 -10.96 -13.91
N LEU A 49 -6.62 -11.24 -12.60
CA LEU A 49 -7.69 -11.78 -11.78
C LEU A 49 -7.61 -11.22 -10.36
N VAL A 50 -8.77 -10.92 -9.77
CA VAL A 50 -8.89 -10.58 -8.36
C VAL A 50 -9.05 -11.87 -7.56
N LEU A 51 -8.03 -12.24 -6.78
CA LEU A 51 -8.04 -13.42 -5.92
C LEU A 51 -8.55 -13.07 -4.50
N PRO A 52 -9.20 -14.01 -3.78
CA PRO A 52 -9.66 -13.78 -2.40
C PRO A 52 -8.53 -13.47 -1.41
N TRP A 53 -7.36 -14.04 -1.65
CA TRP A 53 -6.14 -13.77 -0.90
C TRP A 53 -4.95 -13.74 -1.86
N MET A 54 -4.06 -12.75 -1.70
CA MET A 54 -2.80 -12.66 -2.43
C MET A 54 -1.68 -12.38 -1.45
N SER A 55 -0.57 -13.11 -1.62
CA SER A 55 0.65 -12.91 -0.84
C SER A 55 1.80 -12.68 -1.81
N PHE A 56 2.50 -11.57 -1.61
CA PHE A 56 3.64 -11.17 -2.41
C PHE A 56 4.86 -11.02 -1.49
N SER A 57 6.02 -11.47 -1.96
CA SER A 57 7.32 -11.13 -1.37
C SER A 57 8.03 -10.05 -2.18
N ASP A 58 9.06 -9.43 -1.61
CA ASP A 58 9.90 -8.43 -2.28
C ASP A 58 9.11 -7.31 -2.96
N VAL A 59 8.11 -6.79 -2.25
CA VAL A 59 7.16 -5.83 -2.81
C VAL A 59 7.76 -4.43 -2.89
N GLU A 60 7.66 -3.82 -4.06
CA GLU A 60 7.93 -2.41 -4.33
C GLU A 60 6.67 -1.78 -4.95
N VAL A 61 6.13 -0.73 -4.30
CA VAL A 61 4.92 -0.04 -4.78
C VAL A 61 5.19 1.45 -4.93
N THR A 62 4.88 1.97 -6.11
CA THR A 62 4.83 3.42 -6.35
C THR A 62 3.38 3.87 -6.23
N LEU A 63 3.07 4.57 -5.13
CA LEU A 63 1.73 5.07 -4.84
C LEU A 63 1.57 6.51 -5.33
N VAL A 64 0.43 6.81 -5.95
CA VAL A 64 -0.01 8.17 -6.24
C VAL A 64 -0.95 8.70 -5.17
N TYR A 65 -1.71 7.81 -4.53
CA TYR A 65 -2.63 8.15 -3.45
C TYR A 65 -2.94 6.92 -2.59
N MET A 66 -3.21 7.12 -1.31
CA MET A 66 -3.62 6.06 -0.39
C MET A 66 -4.66 6.61 0.59
N THR A 67 -5.71 5.81 0.84
CA THR A 67 -6.63 6.00 1.96
C THR A 67 -6.68 4.73 2.81
N SER A 68 -6.75 4.90 4.12
CA SER A 68 -6.91 3.81 5.10
C SER A 68 -7.47 4.39 6.40
N ASN A 69 -8.27 3.61 7.14
CA ASN A 69 -8.72 4.00 8.47
C ASN A 69 -7.59 3.91 9.52
N GLU A 70 -6.71 2.91 9.37
CA GLU A 70 -5.60 2.68 10.29
C GLU A 70 -4.34 2.30 9.49
N LEU A 71 -3.24 2.97 9.81
CA LEU A 71 -1.90 2.63 9.35
C LEU A 71 -1.03 2.36 10.57
N SER A 72 -0.45 1.17 10.68
CA SER A 72 0.45 0.84 11.79
C SER A 72 1.71 0.12 11.34
N ALA A 73 2.80 0.37 12.05
CA ALA A 73 4.07 -0.30 11.93
C ALA A 73 4.61 -0.61 13.34
N LYS A 74 5.71 -1.36 13.43
CA LYS A 74 6.36 -1.60 14.73
C LYS A 74 6.71 -0.26 15.39
N ASN A 75 6.06 0.05 16.51
CA ASN A 75 6.16 1.30 17.29
C ASN A 75 5.52 2.55 16.66
N PHE A 76 4.62 2.40 15.69
CA PHE A 76 3.96 3.53 15.05
C PHE A 76 2.51 3.20 14.70
N LYS A 77 1.58 4.12 14.97
CA LYS A 77 0.17 3.92 14.67
C LYS A 77 -0.50 5.26 14.36
N LEU A 78 -1.10 5.34 13.19
CA LEU A 78 -1.98 6.42 12.77
C LEU A 78 -3.39 5.85 12.60
N LYS A 79 -4.37 6.61 13.07
CA LYS A 79 -5.79 6.38 12.83
C LYS A 79 -6.38 7.65 12.26
N ALA A 80 -7.34 7.50 11.35
CA ALA A 80 -8.26 8.60 11.05
C ALA A 80 -9.00 8.98 12.35
N ALA A 81 -9.11 10.28 12.60
CA ALA A 81 -9.83 10.84 13.75
C ALA A 81 -11.36 10.71 13.56
#